data_AF-A0A9W9BVA8-F1
#
_entry.id   AF-A0A9W9BVA8-F1
#
_cell.length_a   1.000
_cell.length_b   1.000
_cell.length_c   1.000
_cell.angle_alpha   90.00
_cell.angle_beta   90.00
_cell.angle_gamma   90.00
#
_symmetry.space_group_name_H-M   'P 1'
#
loop_
_entity.id
_entity.type
_entity.pdbx_description
1 polymer ?
#
loop_
_entity_poly.entity_id
_entity_poly.type
_entity_poly.pdbx_seq_one_letter_code
_entity_poly.pdbx_strand_id
1 'polypeptide(L)'
;MSHLLEFPSASPLPHDVSAPPYTVLGICGSDITSSLPPRIPVKVILHFAPALRKWILPAPNPTYLPRAVVRQSLRMPCVGIDIQAPVDAVGLGWIIRCMLHRSGRLPKETFSVHPDLATSVAIHSAWLALELPVEGLRGLHTHIYSQLIYTEPPVSIWDMNLLWDAFPADSQIVKAVGLNFIRGHADMEYTASQSLEIIAWFQATPERYVLFNSLRYAMPHFDEPEAETVTIAAEEAKKISRYKTVGKNVGKAIKKMVFGESTTEARDVGIMERGATRKVSPQERQEREASDFEALRKRLWRTKSDDSLRSVETATWNPQTPEEEDEEEEKKVTVNDDMDDKSNYSGGSISAELAQTLESIRLRREARNARHKRSPSLPAAALTNENLQRREDEAQPVSNRRVPVMRHRRSSSTTTTGKSHGLSVADLQRRIEVLKDKQNTLVEESS
;
A
#
# COMPACT_ATOMS: atom_id res chain seq x y z
N MET A 1 -19.59 -2.23 16.60
CA MET A 1 -18.15 -2.11 16.27
C MET A 1 -17.37 -1.12 17.13
N SER A 2 -18.01 -0.33 18.01
CA SER A 2 -17.31 0.46 19.04
C SER A 2 -16.45 -0.39 20.00
N HIS A 3 -16.62 -1.71 19.97
CA HIS A 3 -15.85 -2.69 20.72
C HIS A 3 -14.50 -3.05 20.07
N LEU A 4 -14.25 -2.70 18.80
CA LEU A 4 -12.94 -2.97 18.20
C LEU A 4 -11.86 -2.02 18.73
N LEU A 5 -12.25 -0.78 19.01
CA LEU A 5 -11.36 0.27 19.48
C LEU A 5 -11.79 0.76 20.85
N GLU A 6 -10.92 0.59 21.83
CA GLU A 6 -11.14 1.03 23.19
C GLU A 6 -10.28 2.25 23.53
N PHE A 7 -10.91 3.43 23.58
CA PHE A 7 -10.25 4.60 24.13
C PHE A 7 -10.21 4.49 25.66
N PRO A 8 -9.08 4.86 26.31
CA PRO A 8 -8.98 4.89 27.75
C PRO A 8 -10.04 5.83 28.33
N SER A 9 -10.79 5.36 29.34
CA SER A 9 -11.88 6.08 30.00
C SER A 9 -11.40 7.07 31.07
N ALA A 10 -10.15 7.52 31.01
CA ALA A 10 -9.47 8.16 32.13
C ALA A 10 -10.02 9.54 32.51
N SER A 11 -10.71 10.25 31.60
CA SER A 11 -11.30 11.56 31.94
C SER A 11 -12.70 11.72 31.36
N PRO A 12 -13.62 12.37 32.09
CA PRO A 12 -14.93 12.71 31.54
C PRO A 12 -14.76 13.65 30.35
N LEU A 13 -15.66 13.51 29.37
CA LEU A 13 -15.69 14.42 28.23
C LEU A 13 -15.94 15.85 28.70
N PRO A 14 -15.23 16.85 28.15
CA PRO A 14 -15.50 18.25 28.45
C PRO A 14 -16.96 18.63 28.16
N HIS A 15 -17.58 19.47 28.99
CA HIS A 15 -18.98 19.89 28.81
C HIS A 15 -19.24 20.58 27.46
N ASP A 16 -18.21 21.18 26.89
CA ASP A 16 -18.23 21.90 25.62
C ASP A 16 -17.47 21.16 24.51
N VAL A 17 -17.31 19.84 24.63
CA VAL A 17 -16.64 18.99 23.62
C VAL A 17 -17.21 19.14 22.21
N SER A 18 -18.46 19.59 22.17
CA SER A 18 -19.27 19.75 20.98
C SER A 18 -19.10 21.13 20.31
N ALA A 19 -18.57 22.11 21.04
CA ALA A 19 -18.45 23.49 20.60
C ALA A 19 -17.32 23.67 19.57
N PRO A 20 -17.41 24.69 18.68
CA PRO A 20 -16.28 25.12 17.87
C PRO A 20 -15.05 25.48 18.74
N PRO A 21 -13.83 25.45 18.17
CA PRO A 21 -13.51 25.30 16.74
C PRO A 21 -13.56 23.87 16.20
N TYR A 22 -13.74 23.75 14.88
CA TYR A 22 -13.67 22.49 14.14
C TYR A 22 -12.26 22.26 13.59
N THR A 23 -11.95 21.04 13.19
CA THR A 23 -10.65 20.66 12.61
C THR A 23 -10.73 20.54 11.10
N VAL A 24 -9.63 20.93 10.46
CA VAL A 24 -9.26 20.57 9.08
C VAL A 24 -8.03 19.71 9.21
N LEU A 25 -8.08 18.48 8.69
CA LEU A 25 -7.03 17.49 8.89
C LEU A 25 -6.26 17.29 7.59
N GLY A 26 -4.94 17.31 7.71
CA GLY A 26 -4.00 16.94 6.67
C GLY A 26 -3.11 15.77 7.12
N ILE A 27 -2.56 15.06 6.15
CA ILE A 27 -1.50 14.06 6.35
C ILE A 27 -0.33 14.44 5.45
N CYS A 28 0.83 14.68 6.03
CA CYS A 28 2.04 15.10 5.32
C CYS A 28 1.78 16.25 4.33
N GLY A 29 1.05 17.28 4.75
CA GLY A 29 0.70 18.46 3.95
C GLY A 29 -0.45 18.25 2.94
N SER A 30 -0.98 17.04 2.80
CA SER A 30 -2.12 16.75 1.92
C SER A 30 -3.44 16.82 2.67
N ASP A 31 -4.40 17.60 2.17
CA ASP A 31 -5.75 17.70 2.76
C ASP A 31 -6.53 16.39 2.58
N ILE A 32 -7.09 15.88 3.67
CA ILE A 32 -7.91 14.66 3.70
C ILE A 32 -9.35 14.92 4.16
N THR A 33 -9.75 16.19 4.29
CA THR A 33 -11.04 16.59 4.87
C THR A 33 -12.23 15.96 4.14
N SER A 34 -12.13 15.71 2.83
CA SER A 34 -13.18 15.06 2.03
C SER A 34 -13.44 13.60 2.42
N SER A 35 -12.44 12.91 2.99
CA SER A 35 -12.52 11.51 3.38
C SER A 35 -13.04 11.33 4.82
N LEU A 36 -13.16 12.43 5.56
CA LEU A 36 -13.51 12.45 6.96
C LEU A 36 -14.95 12.97 7.18
N PRO A 37 -15.57 12.65 8.33
CA PRO A 37 -16.82 13.30 8.71
C PRO A 37 -16.65 14.83 8.76
N PRO A 38 -17.64 15.61 8.30
CA PRO A 38 -17.55 17.07 8.39
C PRO A 38 -17.66 17.54 9.84
N ARG A 39 -17.10 18.73 10.14
CA ARG A 39 -17.26 19.45 11.43
C ARG A 39 -16.79 18.65 12.66
N ILE A 40 -15.59 18.08 12.58
CA ILE A 40 -15.00 17.37 13.72
C ILE A 40 -14.47 18.40 14.73
N PRO A 41 -14.96 18.46 15.98
CA PRO A 41 -14.47 19.43 16.96
C PRO A 41 -13.03 19.15 17.37
N VAL A 42 -12.25 20.22 17.50
CA VAL A 42 -10.86 20.15 17.99
C VAL A 42 -10.82 19.50 19.38
N LYS A 43 -11.76 19.89 20.27
CA LYS A 43 -11.80 19.38 21.65
C LYS A 43 -12.04 17.87 21.73
N VAL A 44 -12.87 17.29 20.84
CA VAL A 44 -13.06 15.84 20.75
C VAL A 44 -11.72 15.16 20.44
N ILE A 45 -11.07 15.60 19.36
CA ILE A 45 -9.83 15.00 18.89
C ILE A 45 -8.74 15.10 19.95
N LEU A 46 -8.51 16.29 20.50
CA LEU A 46 -7.44 16.51 21.48
C LEU A 46 -7.71 15.88 22.85
N HIS A 47 -8.96 15.55 23.16
CA HIS A 47 -9.31 14.78 24.35
C HIS A 47 -8.89 13.31 24.19
N PHE A 48 -9.20 12.68 23.04
CA PHE A 48 -8.89 11.27 22.80
C PHE A 48 -7.45 11.03 22.35
N ALA A 49 -6.86 11.96 21.58
CA ALA A 49 -5.52 11.86 20.99
C ALA A 49 -4.71 13.14 21.30
N PRO A 50 -4.24 13.32 22.55
CA PRO A 50 -3.55 14.55 22.97
C PRO A 50 -2.22 14.79 22.24
N ALA A 51 -1.58 13.75 21.71
CA ALA A 51 -0.35 13.86 20.92
C ALA A 51 -0.52 14.73 19.67
N LEU A 52 -1.74 14.82 19.10
CA LEU A 52 -2.04 15.65 17.94
C LEU A 52 -1.80 17.15 18.20
N ARG A 53 -1.68 17.59 19.47
CA ARG A 53 -1.32 18.98 19.80
C ARG A 53 0.00 19.41 19.17
N LYS A 54 0.94 18.47 19.01
CA LYS A 54 2.27 18.71 18.40
C LYS A 54 2.18 19.06 16.91
N TRP A 55 1.05 18.74 16.28
CA TRP A 55 0.81 18.88 14.84
C TRP A 55 -0.24 19.95 14.50
N ILE A 56 -0.64 20.75 15.49
CA ILE A 56 -1.51 21.90 15.26
C ILE A 56 -0.74 22.94 14.44
N LEU A 57 -1.32 23.36 13.32
CA LEU A 57 -0.76 24.43 12.50
C LEU A 57 -0.94 25.78 13.22
N PRO A 58 0.02 26.70 13.08
CA PRO A 58 -0.13 28.05 13.62
C PRO A 58 -1.36 28.72 13.02
N ALA A 59 -1.99 29.60 13.80
CA ALA A 59 -3.12 30.38 13.30
C ALA A 59 -2.66 31.17 12.05
N PRO A 60 -3.38 31.05 10.92
CA PRO A 60 -2.95 31.74 9.71
C PRO A 60 -3.06 33.25 9.93
N ASN A 61 -2.05 33.98 9.47
CA ASN A 61 -2.04 35.43 9.62
C ASN A 61 -3.18 36.04 8.79
N PRO A 62 -4.13 36.78 9.41
CA PRO A 62 -5.30 37.32 8.72
C PRO A 62 -4.95 38.33 7.61
N THR A 63 -3.75 38.90 7.63
CA THR A 63 -3.30 39.86 6.60
C THR A 63 -3.07 39.22 5.24
N TYR A 64 -2.63 37.97 5.21
CA TYR A 64 -2.29 37.25 3.97
C TYR A 64 -3.45 36.39 3.43
N LEU A 65 -4.52 36.22 4.21
CA LEU A 65 -5.66 35.41 3.79
C LEU A 65 -6.64 36.21 2.91
N PRO A 66 -7.20 35.59 1.85
CA PRO A 66 -8.29 36.20 1.10
C PRO A 66 -9.47 36.56 2.01
N ARG A 67 -10.04 37.76 1.84
CA ARG A 67 -11.15 38.27 2.66
C ARG A 67 -12.34 37.30 2.76
N ALA A 68 -12.59 36.51 1.71
CA ALA A 68 -13.63 35.48 1.71
C ALA A 68 -13.36 34.38 2.75
N VAL A 69 -12.12 33.91 2.84
CA VAL A 69 -11.68 32.88 3.80
C VAL A 69 -11.74 33.43 5.23
N VAL A 70 -11.29 34.67 5.43
CA VAL A 70 -11.38 35.33 6.75
C VAL A 70 -12.84 35.48 7.20
N ARG A 71 -13.76 35.86 6.30
CA ARG A 71 -15.19 35.92 6.64
C ARG A 71 -15.78 34.54 6.94
N GLN A 72 -15.32 33.51 6.26
CA GLN A 72 -15.76 32.14 6.52
C GLN A 72 -15.27 31.63 7.87
N SER A 73 -14.02 31.90 8.26
CA SER A 73 -13.47 31.50 9.56
C SER A 73 -14.19 32.17 10.74
N LEU A 74 -14.72 33.38 10.57
CA LEU A 74 -15.57 34.03 11.57
C LEU A 74 -16.90 33.30 11.79
N ARG A 75 -17.44 32.62 10.77
CA ARG A 75 -18.71 31.87 10.87
C ARG A 75 -18.50 30.45 11.37
N MET A 76 -17.39 29.84 10.99
CA MET A 76 -17.05 28.47 11.33
C MET A 76 -15.54 28.43 11.61
N PRO A 77 -15.13 28.70 12.86
CA PRO A 77 -13.73 28.74 13.19
C PRO A 77 -13.15 27.32 13.06
N CYS A 78 -12.08 27.21 12.29
CA CYS A 78 -11.38 25.97 12.02
C CYS A 78 -9.93 26.06 12.49
N VAL A 79 -9.40 24.93 12.93
CA VAL A 79 -7.98 24.74 13.27
C VAL A 79 -7.41 23.67 12.35
N GLY A 80 -6.29 23.97 11.70
CA GLY A 80 -5.56 23.00 10.89
C GLY A 80 -4.71 22.09 11.77
N ILE A 81 -4.76 20.78 11.51
CA ILE A 81 -3.85 19.79 12.11
C ILE A 81 -3.23 19.00 10.97
N ASP A 82 -1.91 19.03 10.85
CA ASP A 82 -1.17 18.33 9.79
C ASP A 82 -0.33 17.19 10.37
N ILE A 83 -0.85 15.97 10.26
CA ILE A 83 -0.24 14.77 10.82
C ILE A 83 0.99 14.42 10.01
N GLN A 84 2.17 14.60 10.60
CA GLN A 84 3.46 14.31 9.96
C GLN A 84 3.84 12.82 9.96
N ALA A 85 3.01 11.97 10.60
CA ALA A 85 3.22 10.53 10.61
C ALA A 85 2.61 9.89 9.35
N PRO A 86 3.22 8.81 8.82
CA PRO A 86 2.71 8.09 7.64
C PRO A 86 1.44 7.31 8.03
N VAL A 87 0.29 7.97 7.91
CA VAL A 87 -1.01 7.42 8.29
C VAL A 87 -1.89 7.30 7.05
N ASP A 88 -2.67 6.23 6.97
CA ASP A 88 -3.71 6.09 5.95
C ASP A 88 -4.97 6.87 6.38
N ALA A 89 -5.50 7.70 5.47
CA ALA A 89 -6.73 8.45 5.67
C ALA A 89 -7.92 7.54 6.00
N VAL A 90 -7.97 6.31 5.46
CA VAL A 90 -9.03 5.34 5.76
C VAL A 90 -8.98 4.96 7.23
N GLY A 91 -7.82 4.51 7.72
CA GLY A 91 -7.62 4.13 9.12
C GLY A 91 -7.92 5.27 10.09
N LEU A 92 -7.44 6.48 9.77
CA LEU A 92 -7.73 7.68 10.56
C LEU A 92 -9.22 8.02 10.58
N GLY A 93 -9.92 7.89 9.45
CA GLY A 93 -11.36 8.12 9.35
C GLY A 93 -12.17 7.21 10.26
N TRP A 94 -11.78 5.94 10.38
CA TRP A 94 -12.38 5.00 11.34
C TRP A 94 -12.17 5.42 12.79
N ILE A 95 -10.94 5.80 13.15
CA ILE A 95 -10.60 6.26 14.51
C ILE A 95 -11.42 7.51 14.87
N ILE A 96 -11.48 8.50 13.97
CA ILE A 96 -12.24 9.75 14.19
C ILE A 96 -13.73 9.48 14.33
N ARG A 97 -14.30 8.60 13.49
CA ARG A 97 -15.70 8.19 13.66
C ARG A 97 -15.90 7.59 15.05
N CYS A 98 -15.02 6.71 15.52
CA CYS A 98 -15.12 6.13 16.86
C CYS A 98 -15.06 7.20 17.97
N MET A 99 -14.16 8.19 17.86
CA MET A 99 -14.09 9.33 18.79
C MET A 99 -15.42 10.12 18.81
N LEU A 100 -15.95 10.46 17.63
CA LEU A 100 -17.21 11.17 17.48
C LEU A 100 -18.39 10.38 18.05
N HIS A 101 -18.42 9.07 17.83
CA HIS A 101 -19.42 8.18 18.40
C HIS A 101 -19.40 8.17 19.92
N ARG A 102 -18.21 8.04 20.52
CA ARG A 102 -18.05 8.10 21.99
C ARG A 102 -18.41 9.47 22.57
N SER A 103 -18.26 10.53 21.78
CA SER A 103 -18.74 11.87 22.16
C SER A 103 -20.25 12.09 21.98
N GLY A 104 -20.99 11.07 21.54
CA GLY A 104 -22.45 11.13 21.33
C GLY A 104 -22.88 11.84 20.04
N ARG A 105 -21.97 12.04 19.08
CA ARG A 105 -22.26 12.82 17.85
C ARG A 105 -22.60 12.00 16.62
N LEU A 106 -22.25 10.72 16.61
CA LEU A 106 -22.58 9.81 15.51
C LEU A 106 -23.53 8.70 16.00
N PRO A 107 -24.58 8.36 15.22
CA PRO A 107 -25.48 7.28 15.55
C PRO A 107 -24.73 5.93 15.57
N LYS A 108 -25.23 4.95 16.31
CA LYS A 108 -24.62 3.62 16.43
C LYS A 108 -24.54 2.88 15.09
N GLU A 109 -25.43 3.19 14.14
CA GLU A 109 -25.58 2.53 12.84
C GLU A 109 -24.35 2.66 11.94
N THR A 110 -23.55 3.72 12.09
CA THR A 110 -22.32 3.93 11.30
C THR A 110 -21.24 2.87 11.58
N PHE A 111 -21.44 2.03 12.59
CA PHE A 111 -20.55 0.97 13.06
C PHE A 111 -21.13 -0.41 12.84
N SER A 112 -21.94 -0.59 11.79
CA SER A 112 -22.50 -1.89 11.39
C SER A 112 -21.61 -2.65 10.39
N VAL A 113 -20.73 -1.94 9.67
CA VAL A 113 -19.82 -2.54 8.68
C VAL A 113 -18.57 -3.07 9.38
N HIS A 114 -18.18 -4.31 9.07
CA HIS A 114 -16.91 -4.90 9.51
C HIS A 114 -15.75 -4.41 8.63
N PRO A 115 -14.63 -3.93 9.20
CA PRO A 115 -13.47 -3.60 8.40
C PRO A 115 -12.89 -4.90 7.82
N ASP A 116 -12.49 -4.82 6.56
CA ASP A 116 -11.66 -5.85 5.96
C ASP A 116 -10.27 -5.88 6.61
N LEU A 117 -9.46 -6.86 6.21
CA LEU A 117 -8.12 -7.06 6.76
C LEU A 117 -7.22 -5.84 6.51
N ALA A 118 -7.25 -5.30 5.29
CA ALA A 118 -6.48 -4.13 4.90
C ALA A 118 -6.84 -2.89 5.74
N THR A 119 -8.14 -2.61 5.88
CA THR A 119 -8.66 -1.51 6.72
C THR A 119 -8.28 -1.74 8.19
N SER A 120 -8.35 -2.97 8.68
CA SER A 120 -7.97 -3.28 10.06
C SER A 120 -6.49 -2.98 10.33
N VAL A 121 -5.60 -3.32 9.39
CA VAL A 121 -4.17 -2.96 9.47
C VAL A 121 -3.95 -1.45 9.35
N ALA A 122 -4.70 -0.77 8.49
CA ALA A 122 -4.65 0.69 8.38
C ALA A 122 -5.07 1.38 9.69
N ILE A 123 -6.14 0.88 10.35
CA ILE A 123 -6.58 1.35 11.67
C ILE A 123 -5.48 1.12 12.71
N HIS A 124 -4.90 -0.08 12.77
CA HIS A 124 -3.81 -0.41 13.70
C HIS A 124 -2.63 0.57 13.54
N SER A 125 -2.18 0.78 12.30
CA SER A 125 -1.05 1.66 11.99
C SER A 125 -1.35 3.11 12.35
N ALA A 126 -2.54 3.60 12.02
CA ALA A 126 -3.02 4.93 12.39
C ALA A 126 -3.08 5.12 13.92
N TRP A 127 -3.56 4.11 14.65
CA TRP A 127 -3.67 4.16 16.10
C TRP A 127 -2.32 4.33 16.78
N LEU A 128 -1.33 3.54 16.35
CA LEU A 128 0.04 3.63 16.86
C LEU A 128 0.70 4.96 16.46
N ALA A 129 0.45 5.45 15.26
CA ALA A 129 0.97 6.73 14.78
C ALA A 129 0.43 7.93 15.57
N LEU A 130 -0.81 7.84 16.07
CA LEU A 130 -1.42 8.84 16.95
C LEU A 130 -0.95 8.74 18.41
N GLU A 131 0.01 7.86 18.72
CA GLU A 131 0.53 7.60 20.07
C GLU A 131 -0.59 7.18 21.06
N LEU A 132 -1.62 6.49 20.57
CA LEU A 132 -2.73 6.00 21.40
C LEU A 132 -2.33 4.71 22.15
N PRO A 133 -2.90 4.44 23.34
CA PRO A 133 -2.56 3.25 24.14
C PRO A 133 -2.88 1.95 23.42
N VAL A 134 -1.95 0.99 23.44
CA VAL A 134 -2.05 -0.28 22.69
C VAL A 134 -3.14 -1.21 23.19
N GLU A 135 -3.55 -1.05 24.46
CA GLU A 135 -4.64 -1.79 25.08
C GLU A 135 -5.96 -1.57 24.31
N GLY A 136 -6.11 -0.37 23.75
CA GLY A 136 -7.25 0.01 22.94
C GLY A 136 -7.41 -0.77 21.63
N LEU A 137 -6.37 -1.47 21.20
CA LEU A 137 -6.36 -2.28 19.98
C LEU A 137 -6.72 -3.75 20.22
N ARG A 138 -6.96 -4.16 21.48
CA ARG A 138 -7.23 -5.58 21.79
C ARG A 138 -8.39 -6.16 20.98
N GLY A 139 -9.50 -5.43 20.90
CA GLY A 139 -10.66 -5.85 20.09
C GLY A 139 -10.33 -5.98 18.61
N LEU A 140 -9.58 -5.03 18.05
CA LEU A 140 -9.10 -5.07 16.67
C LEU A 140 -8.17 -6.26 16.40
N HIS A 141 -7.24 -6.56 17.32
CA HIS A 141 -6.35 -7.71 17.19
C HIS A 141 -7.12 -9.03 17.24
N THR A 142 -8.10 -9.15 18.14
CA THR A 142 -8.99 -10.31 18.19
C THR A 142 -9.77 -10.45 16.88
N HIS A 143 -10.26 -9.35 16.31
CA HIS A 143 -10.93 -9.36 15.01
C HIS A 143 -10.02 -9.85 13.89
N ILE A 144 -8.81 -9.28 13.75
CA ILE A 144 -7.83 -9.72 12.74
C ILE A 144 -7.48 -11.20 12.92
N TYR A 145 -7.19 -11.62 14.16
CA TYR A 145 -6.89 -13.02 14.46
C TYR A 145 -8.06 -13.94 14.10
N SER A 146 -9.29 -13.57 14.48
CA SER A 146 -10.49 -14.35 14.12
C SER A 146 -10.68 -14.43 12.62
N GLN A 147 -10.39 -13.35 11.88
CA GLN A 147 -10.46 -13.35 10.43
C GLN A 147 -9.46 -14.34 9.82
N LEU A 148 -8.23 -14.37 10.33
CA LEU A 148 -7.20 -15.29 9.85
C LEU A 148 -7.47 -16.76 10.18
N ILE A 149 -8.13 -17.05 11.31
CA ILE A 149 -8.38 -18.45 11.72
C ILE A 149 -9.66 -19.02 11.10
N TYR A 150 -10.72 -18.22 11.01
CA TYR A 150 -12.06 -18.70 10.67
C TYR A 150 -12.54 -18.34 9.27
N THR A 151 -11.95 -17.36 8.61
CA THR A 151 -12.47 -16.89 7.32
C THR A 151 -11.80 -17.63 6.18
N GLU A 152 -12.61 -18.16 5.29
CA GLU A 152 -12.27 -18.44 3.89
C GLU A 152 -12.50 -17.13 3.11
N PRO A 153 -11.56 -16.64 2.28
CA PRO A 153 -10.52 -17.39 1.56
C PRO A 153 -9.16 -17.47 2.28
N PRO A 154 -8.25 -18.35 1.79
CA PRO A 154 -6.86 -18.40 2.25
C PRO A 154 -6.14 -17.05 2.09
N VAL A 155 -5.21 -16.77 3.00
CA VAL A 155 -4.46 -15.51 3.05
C VAL A 155 -3.62 -15.30 1.79
N SER A 156 -3.79 -14.15 1.13
CA SER A 156 -3.02 -13.84 -0.06
C SER A 156 -1.58 -13.42 0.28
N ILE A 157 -0.63 -13.58 -0.66
CA ILE A 157 0.75 -13.11 -0.48
C ILE A 157 0.81 -11.60 -0.16
N TRP A 158 -0.13 -10.82 -0.69
CA TRP A 158 -0.23 -9.39 -0.41
C TRP A 158 -0.61 -9.14 1.05
N ASP A 159 -1.61 -9.85 1.56
CA ASP A 159 -2.02 -9.78 2.98
C ASP A 159 -0.91 -10.24 3.92
N MET A 160 -0.15 -11.27 3.53
CA MET A 160 1.00 -11.76 4.31
C MET A 160 2.07 -10.69 4.45
N ASN A 161 2.41 -9.99 3.36
CA ASN A 161 3.35 -8.86 3.41
C ASN A 161 2.81 -7.73 4.30
N LEU A 162 1.54 -7.36 4.08
CA LEU A 162 0.89 -6.30 4.85
C LEU A 162 0.91 -6.56 6.36
N LEU A 163 0.58 -7.79 6.77
CA LEU A 163 0.56 -8.19 8.18
C LEU A 163 1.97 -8.34 8.76
N TRP A 164 2.92 -8.85 7.98
CA TRP A 164 4.31 -8.97 8.40
C TRP A 164 4.96 -7.60 8.65
N ASP A 165 4.64 -6.60 7.84
CA ASP A 165 5.19 -5.26 7.99
C ASP A 165 4.53 -4.49 9.15
N ALA A 166 3.26 -4.76 9.42
CA ALA A 166 2.50 -4.11 10.48
C ALA A 166 2.75 -4.68 11.89
N PHE A 167 3.00 -6.00 11.99
CA PHE A 167 3.07 -6.71 13.27
C PHE A 167 4.47 -7.30 13.53
N PRO A 168 4.88 -7.41 14.80
CA PRO A 168 6.09 -8.14 15.18
C PRO A 168 6.05 -9.61 14.75
N ALA A 169 7.21 -10.17 14.38
CA ALA A 169 7.33 -11.56 13.90
C ALA A 169 6.88 -12.61 14.93
N ASP A 170 6.96 -12.29 16.22
CA ASP A 170 6.56 -13.12 17.35
C ASP A 170 5.07 -13.00 17.72
N SER A 171 4.34 -12.07 17.08
CA SER A 171 2.93 -11.82 17.36
C SER A 171 2.03 -13.01 16.99
N GLN A 172 0.94 -13.16 17.74
CA GLN A 172 -0.07 -14.20 17.47
C GLN A 172 -0.75 -14.02 16.12
N ILE A 173 -0.84 -12.79 15.61
CA ILE A 173 -1.40 -12.49 14.29
C ILE A 173 -0.50 -13.08 13.20
N VAL A 174 0.81 -12.86 13.27
CA VAL A 174 1.75 -13.38 12.27
C VAL A 174 1.82 -14.92 12.34
N LYS A 175 1.72 -15.51 13.53
CA LYS A 175 1.55 -16.97 13.68
C LYS A 175 0.26 -17.48 13.02
N ALA A 176 -0.86 -16.77 13.20
CA ALA A 176 -2.13 -17.10 12.56
C ALA A 176 -2.05 -17.02 11.03
N VAL A 177 -1.30 -16.06 10.47
CA VAL A 177 -1.02 -16.00 9.02
C VAL A 177 -0.33 -17.27 8.54
N GLY A 178 0.72 -17.70 9.24
CA GLY A 178 1.44 -18.92 8.90
C GLY A 178 0.55 -20.17 8.97
N LEU A 179 -0.26 -20.29 10.02
CA LEU A 179 -1.22 -21.39 10.18
C LEU A 179 -2.31 -21.39 9.10
N ASN A 180 -2.85 -20.22 8.75
CA ASN A 180 -3.81 -20.08 7.66
C ASN A 180 -3.21 -20.54 6.32
N PHE A 181 -1.97 -20.15 6.02
CA PHE A 181 -1.28 -20.64 4.84
C PHE A 181 -1.07 -22.16 4.85
N ILE A 182 -0.57 -22.73 5.95
CA ILE A 182 -0.34 -24.19 6.07
C ILE A 182 -1.65 -24.95 5.83
N ARG A 183 -2.76 -24.48 6.43
CA ARG A 183 -4.08 -25.06 6.25
C ARG A 183 -4.55 -24.97 4.80
N GLY A 184 -4.59 -23.77 4.22
CA GLY A 184 -5.01 -23.59 2.83
C GLY A 184 -4.13 -24.33 1.82
N HIS A 185 -2.84 -24.55 2.14
CA HIS A 185 -1.94 -25.35 1.30
C HIS A 185 -2.25 -26.85 1.39
N ALA A 186 -2.50 -27.38 2.60
CA ALA A 186 -2.94 -28.77 2.76
C ALA A 186 -4.29 -29.05 2.10
N ASP A 187 -5.21 -28.07 2.20
CA ASP A 187 -6.55 -28.13 1.61
C ASP A 187 -6.53 -27.84 0.09
N MET A 188 -5.35 -27.65 -0.52
CA MET A 188 -5.15 -27.38 -1.95
C MET A 188 -5.89 -26.13 -2.47
N GLU A 189 -6.11 -25.14 -1.60
CA GLU A 189 -6.83 -23.90 -1.94
C GLU A 189 -5.95 -22.90 -2.71
N TYR A 190 -4.63 -23.08 -2.68
CA TYR A 190 -3.67 -22.29 -3.45
C TYR A 190 -3.35 -22.95 -4.78
N THR A 191 -3.21 -22.14 -5.83
CA THR A 191 -2.57 -22.60 -7.07
C THR A 191 -1.10 -22.97 -6.82
N ALA A 192 -0.54 -23.85 -7.66
CA ALA A 192 0.88 -24.24 -7.55
C ALA A 192 1.81 -23.01 -7.65
N SER A 193 1.48 -22.04 -8.50
CA SER A 193 2.24 -20.79 -8.61
C SER A 193 2.17 -19.94 -7.34
N GLN A 194 0.99 -19.77 -6.74
CA GLN A 194 0.83 -19.02 -5.49
C GLN A 194 1.56 -19.72 -4.34
N SER A 195 1.45 -21.04 -4.25
CA SER A 195 2.17 -21.82 -3.23
C SER A 195 3.68 -21.64 -3.33
N LEU A 196 4.25 -21.72 -4.54
CA LEU A 196 5.68 -21.51 -4.75
C LEU A 196 6.12 -20.09 -4.40
N GLU A 197 5.31 -19.08 -4.74
CA GLU A 197 5.58 -17.69 -4.39
C GLU A 197 5.59 -17.47 -2.87
N ILE A 198 4.61 -18.02 -2.17
CA ILE A 198 4.52 -17.93 -0.71
C ILE A 198 5.67 -18.70 -0.03
N ILE A 199 6.03 -19.88 -0.53
CA ILE A 199 7.18 -20.64 -0.03
C ILE A 199 8.48 -19.84 -0.23
N ALA A 200 8.68 -19.25 -1.40
CA ALA A 200 9.84 -18.39 -1.66
C ALA A 200 9.86 -17.17 -0.72
N TRP A 201 8.70 -16.60 -0.41
CA TRP A 201 8.57 -15.50 0.54
C TRP A 201 8.96 -15.88 1.98
N PHE A 202 8.58 -17.07 2.45
CA PHE A 202 9.02 -17.58 3.75
C PHE A 202 10.52 -17.83 3.81
N GLN A 203 11.11 -18.30 2.70
CA GLN A 203 12.54 -18.56 2.60
C GLN A 203 13.38 -17.29 2.40
N ALA A 204 12.75 -16.15 2.05
CA ALA A 204 13.47 -14.92 1.74
C ALA A 204 14.22 -14.31 2.92
N THR A 205 13.73 -14.50 4.16
CA THR A 205 14.41 -14.02 5.37
C THR A 205 14.52 -15.12 6.43
N PRO A 206 15.61 -15.16 7.22
CA PRO A 206 15.79 -16.20 8.23
C PRO A 206 14.71 -16.14 9.32
N GLU A 207 14.21 -14.95 9.66
CA GLU A 207 13.13 -14.77 10.65
C GLU A 207 11.82 -15.43 10.20
N ARG A 208 11.43 -15.23 8.93
CA ARG A 208 10.25 -15.86 8.34
C ARG A 208 10.40 -17.36 8.28
N TYR A 209 11.57 -17.85 7.86
CA TYR A 209 11.87 -19.27 7.76
C TYR A 209 11.78 -19.96 9.14
N VAL A 210 12.41 -19.39 10.17
CA VAL A 210 12.38 -19.96 11.53
C VAL A 210 10.96 -20.01 12.08
N LEU A 211 10.18 -18.93 11.91
CA LEU A 211 8.77 -18.91 12.33
C LEU A 211 7.99 -20.01 11.61
N PHE A 212 8.08 -20.06 10.28
CA PHE A 212 7.33 -21.02 9.48
C PHE A 212 7.69 -22.47 9.83
N ASN A 213 8.99 -22.76 9.99
CA ASN A 213 9.46 -24.07 10.39
C ASN A 213 8.92 -24.47 11.77
N SER A 214 8.85 -23.53 12.72
CA SER A 214 8.27 -23.79 14.04
C SER A 214 6.77 -24.13 14.00
N LEU A 215 6.02 -23.50 13.08
CA LEU A 215 4.59 -23.76 12.91
C LEU A 215 4.33 -25.11 12.24
N ARG A 216 5.20 -25.54 11.31
CA ARG A 216 5.11 -26.84 10.65
C ARG A 216 5.12 -28.00 11.67
N TYR A 217 6.00 -27.93 12.68
CA TYR A 217 6.05 -28.95 13.73
C TYR A 217 4.88 -28.90 14.73
N ALA A 218 4.16 -27.78 14.79
CA ALA A 218 3.03 -27.62 15.71
C ALA A 218 1.72 -28.23 15.19
N MET A 219 1.66 -28.64 13.91
CA MET A 219 0.48 -29.20 13.26
C MET A 219 0.60 -30.74 13.18
N PRO A 220 -0.11 -31.52 14.04
CA PRO A 220 0.06 -32.97 14.16
C PRO A 220 -0.39 -33.78 12.93
N HIS A 221 -1.10 -33.14 11.99
CA HIS A 221 -1.63 -33.79 10.79
C HIS A 221 -0.72 -33.60 9.56
N PHE A 222 0.40 -32.91 9.73
CA PHE A 222 1.43 -32.75 8.69
C PHE A 222 2.57 -33.75 8.85
N ASP A 223 2.30 -34.89 9.47
CA ASP A 223 3.03 -36.12 9.17
C ASP A 223 2.72 -36.43 7.71
N GLU A 224 3.41 -35.73 6.79
CA GLU A 224 3.71 -36.29 5.47
C GLU A 224 4.06 -37.73 5.77
N PRO A 225 3.32 -38.72 5.21
CA PRO A 225 3.75 -40.11 5.35
C PRO A 225 5.19 -40.03 4.94
N GLU A 226 6.11 -40.26 5.89
CA GLU A 226 7.54 -40.18 5.65
C GLU A 226 7.64 -40.86 4.32
N ALA A 227 8.02 -40.09 3.29
CA ALA A 227 8.35 -40.73 2.06
C ALA A 227 9.43 -41.67 2.57
N GLU A 228 9.08 -42.94 2.73
CA GLU A 228 9.77 -44.05 2.14
C GLU A 228 10.25 -43.49 0.82
N THR A 229 11.35 -42.77 0.96
CA THR A 229 12.42 -42.58 0.04
C THR A 229 12.81 -44.01 -0.21
N VAL A 230 11.94 -44.66 -0.98
CA VAL A 230 12.23 -45.83 -1.74
C VAL A 230 13.55 -45.44 -2.34
N THR A 231 14.54 -46.22 -1.96
CA THR A 231 15.95 -46.21 -2.31
C THR A 231 16.18 -46.26 -3.83
N ILE A 232 15.17 -45.90 -4.65
CA ILE A 232 15.19 -45.76 -6.09
C ILE A 232 16.00 -44.51 -6.49
N ALA A 233 15.93 -43.38 -5.79
CA ALA A 233 16.68 -42.18 -6.21
C ALA A 233 18.22 -42.33 -6.07
N ALA A 234 18.69 -43.08 -5.05
CA ALA A 234 20.12 -43.36 -4.87
C ALA A 234 20.64 -44.47 -5.81
N GLU A 235 19.80 -45.44 -6.19
CA GLU A 235 20.16 -46.42 -7.23
C GLU A 235 20.06 -45.85 -8.65
N GLU A 236 19.10 -44.97 -8.94
CA GLU A 236 18.95 -44.34 -10.25
C GLU A 236 20.04 -43.27 -10.49
N ALA A 237 20.47 -42.53 -9.46
CA ALA A 237 21.64 -41.66 -9.58
C ALA A 237 22.93 -42.44 -9.89
N LYS A 238 23.07 -43.68 -9.39
CA LYS A 238 24.16 -44.60 -9.76
C LYS A 238 24.01 -45.19 -11.16
N LYS A 239 22.78 -45.42 -11.65
CA LYS A 239 22.56 -45.86 -13.05
C LYS A 239 22.79 -44.73 -14.06
N ILE A 240 22.41 -43.49 -13.75
CA ILE A 240 22.59 -42.33 -14.66
C ILE A 240 24.09 -41.94 -14.79
N SER A 241 24.93 -42.21 -13.79
CA SER A 241 26.38 -41.98 -13.91
C SER A 241 27.07 -42.96 -14.89
N ARG A 242 26.52 -44.17 -15.09
CA ARG A 242 27.01 -45.14 -16.10
C ARG A 242 26.61 -44.79 -17.54
N TYR A 243 25.54 -44.02 -17.76
CA TYR A 243 25.15 -43.57 -19.11
C TYR A 243 25.80 -42.24 -19.54
N LYS A 244 26.35 -41.45 -18.61
CA LYS A 244 27.05 -40.19 -18.92
C LYS A 244 28.42 -40.36 -19.60
N THR A 245 29.03 -41.54 -19.55
CA THR A 245 30.28 -41.84 -20.26
C THR A 245 30.07 -42.37 -21.68
N VAL A 246 28.89 -42.91 -22.01
CA VAL A 246 28.58 -43.39 -23.37
C VAL A 246 28.01 -42.25 -24.25
N GLY A 247 27.28 -41.30 -23.66
CA GLY A 247 26.65 -40.20 -24.41
C GLY A 247 27.59 -39.11 -24.96
N LYS A 248 28.81 -38.94 -24.42
CA LYS A 248 29.76 -37.91 -24.90
C LYS A 248 30.40 -38.27 -26.24
N ASN A 249 30.53 -39.55 -26.57
CA ASN A 249 31.12 -39.99 -27.85
C ASN A 249 30.05 -40.10 -28.95
N VAL A 250 28.83 -40.54 -28.61
CA VAL A 250 27.69 -40.56 -29.55
C VAL A 250 27.22 -39.15 -29.88
N GLY A 251 27.19 -38.24 -28.90
CA GLY A 251 26.84 -36.83 -29.15
C GLY A 251 27.84 -36.09 -30.05
N LYS A 252 29.14 -36.43 -29.99
CA LYS A 252 30.14 -35.89 -30.92
C LYS A 252 30.02 -36.48 -32.33
N ALA A 253 29.66 -37.75 -32.46
CA ALA A 253 29.44 -38.39 -33.76
C ALA A 253 28.16 -37.87 -34.46
N ILE A 254 27.06 -37.73 -33.73
CA ILE A 254 25.81 -37.16 -34.27
C ILE A 254 26.00 -35.68 -34.62
N LYS A 255 26.71 -34.89 -33.80
CA LYS A 255 26.99 -33.48 -34.12
C LYS A 255 27.91 -33.35 -35.34
N LYS A 256 28.81 -34.30 -35.60
CA LYS A 256 29.64 -34.33 -36.83
C LYS A 256 28.88 -34.83 -38.07
N MET A 257 27.85 -35.67 -37.90
CA MET A 257 26.97 -36.09 -39.00
C MET A 257 25.88 -35.04 -39.33
N VAL A 258 25.38 -34.31 -38.33
CA VAL A 258 24.34 -33.29 -38.52
C VAL A 258 24.92 -31.94 -38.96
N PHE A 259 26.16 -31.63 -38.56
CA PHE A 259 26.87 -30.39 -38.96
C PHE A 259 28.10 -30.67 -39.83
N GLY A 260 28.17 -31.84 -40.47
CA GLY A 260 29.17 -32.15 -41.47
C GLY A 260 28.97 -31.30 -42.71
N GLU A 261 29.97 -30.47 -43.00
CA GLU A 261 30.30 -29.85 -44.30
C GLU A 261 29.18 -29.86 -45.36
N SER A 262 28.17 -29.02 -45.17
CA SER A 262 27.43 -28.48 -46.30
C SER A 262 27.97 -27.09 -46.57
N THR A 263 28.88 -27.04 -47.54
CA THR A 263 29.14 -25.87 -48.37
C THR A 263 27.83 -25.17 -48.72
N THR A 264 27.75 -23.90 -48.33
CA THR A 264 27.07 -22.80 -49.03
C THR A 264 25.81 -23.16 -49.80
N GLU A 265 24.66 -23.01 -49.16
CA GLU A 265 23.44 -22.43 -49.75
C GLU A 265 22.39 -22.29 -48.63
N ALA A 266 22.42 -21.14 -47.94
CA ALA A 266 21.40 -20.78 -46.97
C ALA A 266 20.07 -20.61 -47.71
N ARG A 267 19.22 -21.64 -47.68
CA ARG A 267 17.82 -21.51 -48.12
C ARG A 267 17.10 -20.61 -47.12
N ASP A 268 16.92 -19.35 -47.52
CA ASP A 268 16.02 -18.38 -46.90
C ASP A 268 14.59 -18.95 -46.84
N VAL A 269 14.24 -19.61 -45.74
CA VAL A 269 12.85 -19.98 -45.45
C VAL A 269 12.16 -18.72 -44.92
N GLY A 270 11.73 -17.87 -45.84
CA GLY A 270 10.94 -16.67 -45.53
C GLY A 270 9.64 -17.05 -44.81
N ILE A 271 9.41 -16.44 -43.65
CA ILE A 271 8.19 -16.62 -42.86
C ILE A 271 7.08 -15.80 -43.52
N MET A 272 5.91 -16.41 -43.76
CA MET A 272 4.78 -15.68 -44.36
C MET A 272 3.93 -14.98 -43.30
N GLU A 273 3.78 -13.67 -43.42
CA GLU A 273 2.92 -12.82 -42.57
C GLU A 273 1.69 -12.30 -43.34
N ARG A 274 0.69 -11.79 -42.59
CA ARG A 274 -0.58 -11.23 -43.10
C ARG A 274 -1.36 -12.17 -44.02
N GLY A 275 -1.83 -13.30 -43.48
CA GLY A 275 -2.69 -14.23 -44.22
C GLY A 275 -2.00 -14.83 -45.46
N ALA A 276 -0.72 -15.18 -45.35
CA ALA A 276 0.10 -15.76 -46.41
C ALA A 276 0.43 -14.84 -47.61
N THR A 277 0.21 -13.52 -47.51
CA THR A 277 0.42 -12.61 -48.65
C THR A 277 1.82 -11.99 -48.73
N ARG A 278 2.64 -12.10 -47.66
CA ARG A 278 3.97 -11.47 -47.63
C ARG A 278 5.01 -12.39 -46.99
N LYS A 279 6.05 -12.78 -47.74
CA LYS A 279 7.25 -13.42 -47.19
C LYS A 279 8.15 -12.35 -46.59
N VAL A 280 8.57 -12.57 -45.35
CA VAL A 280 9.43 -11.68 -44.57
C VAL A 280 10.55 -12.53 -44.00
N SER A 281 11.79 -12.06 -44.06
CA SER A 281 12.89 -12.77 -43.40
C SER A 281 12.73 -12.67 -41.88
N PRO A 282 13.22 -13.64 -41.10
CA PRO A 282 13.16 -13.56 -39.63
C PRO A 282 13.76 -12.25 -39.07
N GLN A 283 14.79 -11.73 -39.74
CA GLN A 283 15.46 -10.50 -39.37
C GLN A 283 14.59 -9.26 -39.64
N GLU A 284 13.94 -9.18 -40.80
CA GLU A 284 13.00 -8.08 -41.12
C GLU A 284 11.79 -8.06 -40.19
N ARG A 285 11.33 -9.22 -39.72
CA ARG A 285 10.24 -9.32 -38.74
C ARG A 285 10.66 -8.70 -37.41
N GLN A 286 11.86 -9.05 -36.93
CA GLN A 286 12.39 -8.55 -35.66
C GLN A 286 12.61 -7.02 -35.70
N GLU A 287 13.11 -6.48 -36.82
CA GLU A 287 13.26 -5.05 -37.03
C GLU A 287 11.92 -4.29 -37.03
N ARG A 288 10.87 -4.88 -37.63
CA ARG A 288 9.53 -4.28 -37.56
C ARG A 288 8.93 -4.31 -36.17
N GLU A 289 9.03 -5.43 -35.46
CA GLU A 289 8.52 -5.53 -34.09
C GLU A 289 9.20 -4.49 -33.19
N ALA A 290 10.50 -4.25 -33.36
CA ALA A 290 11.23 -3.19 -32.67
C ALA A 290 10.72 -1.77 -33.05
N SER A 291 10.49 -1.52 -34.34
CA SER A 291 9.97 -0.25 -34.85
C SER A 291 8.55 0.05 -34.36
N ASP A 292 7.67 -0.95 -34.38
CA ASP A 292 6.28 -0.85 -33.90
C ASP A 292 6.25 -0.61 -32.39
N PHE A 293 7.13 -1.27 -31.63
CA PHE A 293 7.27 -1.05 -30.20
C PHE A 293 7.72 0.39 -29.88
N GLU A 294 8.67 0.92 -30.62
CA GLU A 294 9.14 2.30 -30.44
C GLU A 294 8.05 3.33 -30.83
N ALA A 295 7.30 3.07 -31.90
CA ALA A 295 6.17 3.90 -32.33
C ALA A 295 5.04 3.90 -31.28
N LEU A 296 4.74 2.73 -30.69
CA LEU A 296 3.76 2.60 -29.61
C LEU A 296 4.21 3.35 -28.35
N ARG A 297 5.50 3.24 -28.00
CA ARG A 297 6.10 3.97 -26.87
C ARG A 297 6.01 5.48 -27.07
N LYS A 298 6.27 5.99 -28.27
CA LYS A 298 6.11 7.43 -28.62
C LYS A 298 4.64 7.89 -28.54
N ARG A 299 3.69 7.06 -28.97
CA ARG A 299 2.25 7.38 -28.83
C ARG A 299 1.82 7.43 -27.36
N LEU A 300 2.26 6.46 -26.55
CA LEU A 300 1.96 6.42 -25.12
C LEU A 300 2.58 7.60 -24.35
N TRP A 301 3.76 8.06 -24.77
CA TRP A 301 4.37 9.29 -24.23
C TRP A 301 3.51 10.54 -24.49
N ARG A 302 2.87 10.66 -25.67
CA ARG A 302 1.99 11.80 -25.97
C ARG A 302 0.67 11.75 -25.19
N THR A 303 0.23 10.57 -24.74
CA THR A 303 -1.00 10.41 -23.96
C THR A 303 -0.79 10.52 -22.46
N LYS A 304 0.45 10.39 -21.96
CA LYS A 304 0.80 10.86 -20.62
C LYS A 304 0.79 12.37 -20.66
N SER A 305 -0.35 12.97 -20.37
CA SER A 305 -0.42 14.39 -20.07
C SER A 305 0.58 14.69 -18.96
N ASP A 306 1.55 15.56 -19.23
CA ASP A 306 2.43 16.11 -18.21
C ASP A 306 1.56 16.63 -17.05
N ASP A 307 1.73 16.06 -15.86
CA ASP A 307 1.09 16.58 -14.64
C ASP A 307 1.49 18.05 -14.39
N SER A 308 2.60 18.51 -15.00
CA SER A 308 3.04 19.91 -15.05
C SER A 308 2.09 20.86 -15.80
N LEU A 309 1.18 20.37 -16.66
CA LEU A 309 0.17 21.22 -17.33
C LEU A 309 -1.17 21.23 -16.59
N ARG A 310 -1.31 20.49 -15.48
CA ARG A 310 -2.47 20.55 -14.57
C ARG A 310 -2.22 21.39 -13.32
N SER A 311 -1.01 21.90 -13.10
CA SER A 311 -0.76 22.89 -12.06
C SER A 311 -1.17 24.27 -12.56
N VAL A 312 -2.44 24.61 -12.33
CA VAL A 312 -2.88 26.02 -12.30
C VAL A 312 -2.07 26.71 -11.21
N GLU A 313 -1.27 27.65 -11.65
CA GLU A 313 -0.49 28.64 -10.90
C GLU A 313 -1.08 29.00 -9.53
N THR A 314 -0.42 28.55 -8.47
CA THR A 314 -0.25 29.36 -7.28
C THR A 314 1.12 30.02 -7.37
N ALA A 315 1.13 31.26 -7.87
CA ALA A 315 2.30 32.13 -7.86
C ALA A 315 2.83 32.26 -6.41
N THR A 316 3.98 31.67 -6.13
CA THR A 316 4.75 31.94 -4.91
C THR A 316 5.37 33.32 -5.03
N TRP A 317 4.65 34.31 -4.50
CA TRP A 317 5.15 35.65 -4.27
C TRP A 317 6.12 35.59 -3.09
N ASN A 318 7.36 36.03 -3.28
CA ASN A 318 8.41 35.99 -2.28
C ASN A 318 8.71 37.43 -1.82
N PRO A 319 8.14 37.92 -0.70
CA PRO A 319 8.57 39.18 -0.12
C PRO A 319 9.66 38.94 0.94
N GLN A 320 10.66 39.81 0.86
CA GLN A 320 11.84 39.94 1.69
C GLN A 320 11.58 39.80 3.20
N THR A 321 12.48 39.08 3.86
CA THR A 321 12.70 39.08 5.31
C THR A 321 13.35 40.38 5.77
N PRO A 322 12.80 41.07 6.79
CA PRO A 322 13.56 41.89 7.69
C PRO A 322 14.02 41.07 8.91
N GLU A 323 15.21 41.45 9.37
CA GLU A 323 15.89 41.08 10.62
C GLU A 323 15.10 41.57 11.87
N GLU A 324 15.68 41.30 13.04
CA GLU A 324 15.28 41.64 14.44
C GLU A 324 14.74 40.43 15.24
N GLU A 325 15.52 39.82 16.14
CA GLU A 325 16.12 40.27 17.42
C GLU A 325 15.22 39.93 18.64
N ASP A 326 15.87 39.28 19.61
CA ASP A 326 15.61 39.26 21.07
C ASP A 326 14.34 38.57 21.62
N GLU A 327 14.28 37.98 22.82
CA GLU A 327 15.20 37.52 23.87
C GLU A 327 14.31 36.69 24.83
N GLU A 328 14.96 35.76 25.54
CA GLU A 328 14.67 35.21 26.89
C GLU A 328 13.24 34.92 27.40
N GLU A 329 13.02 33.69 27.90
CA GLU A 329 12.96 33.39 29.36
C GLU A 329 12.62 31.90 29.60
N GLU A 330 13.60 31.14 30.10
CA GLU A 330 13.42 29.78 30.58
C GLU A 330 12.93 29.76 32.04
N LYS A 331 11.70 29.30 32.30
CA LYS A 331 11.24 28.93 33.65
C LYS A 331 11.21 27.42 33.83
N LYS A 332 12.20 26.95 34.58
CA LYS A 332 12.39 25.58 35.07
C LYS A 332 11.42 25.32 36.23
N VAL A 333 10.46 24.42 36.05
CA VAL A 333 9.60 23.91 37.14
C VAL A 333 9.96 22.45 37.38
N THR A 334 10.59 22.19 38.52
CA THR A 334 10.81 20.85 39.10
C THR A 334 9.54 20.40 39.81
N VAL A 335 8.96 19.28 39.38
CA VAL A 335 7.90 18.57 40.11
C VAL A 335 8.51 17.29 40.67
N ASN A 336 8.42 17.15 41.99
CA ASN A 336 8.75 15.95 42.74
C ASN A 336 7.61 14.95 42.55
N ASP A 337 7.92 13.72 42.10
CA ASP A 337 7.00 12.58 42.14
C ASP A 337 7.50 11.56 43.18
N ASP A 338 6.86 11.58 44.34
CA ASP A 338 6.81 10.48 45.31
C ASP A 338 5.44 9.79 45.13
N MET A 339 5.40 8.62 44.50
CA MET A 339 4.27 7.68 44.57
C MET A 339 4.76 6.26 44.19
N ASP A 340 5.42 5.60 45.13
CA ASP A 340 5.60 4.15 45.14
C ASP A 340 4.47 3.54 46.00
N ASP A 341 3.44 3.00 45.35
CA ASP A 341 2.51 2.08 46.02
C ASP A 341 2.20 0.89 45.08
N LYS A 342 3.04 -0.15 45.20
CA LYS A 342 2.95 -1.41 44.45
C LYS A 342 2.41 -2.51 45.36
N SER A 343 1.13 -2.44 45.70
CA SER A 343 0.42 -3.63 46.16
C SER A 343 -1.06 -3.49 45.86
N ASN A 344 -1.48 -3.91 44.66
CA ASN A 344 -2.78 -4.53 44.37
C ASN A 344 -2.96 -4.73 42.86
N TYR A 345 -2.32 -5.73 42.28
CA TYR A 345 -2.75 -6.30 41.01
C TYR A 345 -2.34 -7.78 40.91
N SER A 346 -3.07 -8.65 41.63
CA SER A 346 -3.02 -10.09 41.39
C SER A 346 -3.98 -10.42 40.24
N GLY A 347 -3.46 -10.39 39.01
CA GLY A 347 -4.22 -10.71 37.81
C GLY A 347 -3.34 -11.30 36.72
N GLY A 348 -3.19 -12.63 36.75
CA GLY A 348 -2.88 -13.48 35.59
C GLY A 348 -1.46 -13.39 35.00
N SER A 349 -0.75 -14.50 34.98
CA SER A 349 0.58 -14.69 34.38
C SER A 349 0.71 -14.27 32.91
N ILE A 350 -0.41 -14.09 32.19
CA ILE A 350 -0.46 -13.63 30.80
C ILE A 350 -0.08 -12.14 30.67
N SER A 351 -0.26 -11.34 31.73
CA SER A 351 -0.01 -9.89 31.70
C SER A 351 1.48 -9.54 31.66
N ALA A 352 2.33 -10.34 32.32
CA ALA A 352 3.76 -10.07 32.43
C ALA A 352 4.52 -10.33 31.11
N GLU A 353 4.19 -11.42 30.40
CA GLU A 353 4.81 -11.73 29.10
C GLU A 353 4.40 -10.73 28.03
N LEU A 354 3.14 -10.29 28.03
CA LEU A 354 2.66 -9.27 27.10
C LEU A 354 3.34 -7.92 27.36
N ALA A 355 3.49 -7.52 28.62
CA ALA A 355 4.20 -6.29 28.98
C ALA A 355 5.67 -6.33 28.56
N GLN A 356 6.36 -7.46 28.76
CA GLN A 356 7.75 -7.63 28.29
C GLN A 356 7.86 -7.59 26.76
N THR A 357 6.89 -8.17 26.05
CA THR A 357 6.85 -8.15 24.59
C THR A 357 6.65 -6.73 24.07
N LEU A 358 5.73 -5.97 24.67
CA LEU A 358 5.47 -4.57 24.33
C LEU A 358 6.67 -3.65 24.61
N GLU A 359 7.38 -3.86 25.73
CA GLU A 359 8.58 -3.09 26.05
C GLU A 359 9.72 -3.40 25.06
N SER A 360 9.83 -4.64 24.60
CA SER A 360 10.79 -5.03 23.56
C SER A 360 10.50 -4.35 22.21
N ILE A 361 9.22 -4.15 21.87
CA ILE A 361 8.78 -3.44 20.65
C ILE A 361 9.14 -1.96 20.75
N ARG A 362 8.92 -1.35 21.92
CA ARG A 362 9.29 0.05 22.18
C ARG A 362 10.79 0.27 21.99
N LEU A 363 11.63 -0.53 22.64
CA LEU A 363 13.10 -0.41 22.57
C LEU A 363 13.63 -0.59 21.14
N ARG A 364 13.07 -1.53 20.37
CA ARG A 364 13.47 -1.74 18.97
C ARG A 364 13.09 -0.56 18.07
N ARG A 365 11.95 0.09 18.31
CA ARG A 365 11.52 1.30 17.57
C ARG A 365 12.44 2.48 17.88
N GLU A 366 12.77 2.69 19.15
CA GLU A 366 13.72 3.73 19.57
C GLU A 366 15.10 3.51 18.92
N ALA A 367 15.58 2.26 18.84
CA ALA A 367 16.84 1.92 18.17
C ALA A 367 16.83 2.16 16.64
N ARG A 368 15.71 1.90 15.95
CA ARG A 368 15.57 2.20 14.51
C ARG A 368 15.56 3.72 14.27
N ASN A 369 14.83 4.47 15.10
CA ASN A 369 14.76 5.92 14.99
C ASN A 369 16.13 6.58 15.29
N ALA A 370 16.92 6.02 16.20
CA ALA A 370 18.28 6.48 16.46
C ALA A 370 19.24 6.25 15.27
N ARG A 371 19.03 5.19 14.47
CA ARG A 371 19.84 4.93 13.26
C ARG A 371 19.54 5.92 12.13
N HIS A 372 18.30 6.36 11.97
CA HIS A 372 17.94 7.38 10.97
C HIS A 372 18.45 8.78 11.32
N LYS A 373 18.72 9.08 12.60
CA LYS A 373 19.34 10.34 13.01
C LYS A 373 20.87 10.38 12.84
N ARG A 374 21.51 9.27 12.48
CA ARG A 374 22.98 9.16 12.38
C ARG A 374 23.54 9.13 10.95
N SER A 375 22.75 9.41 9.91
CA SER A 375 23.31 9.70 8.59
C SER A 375 24.01 11.06 8.63
N PRO A 376 25.35 11.13 8.50
CA PRO A 376 26.05 12.41 8.45
C PRO A 376 25.77 13.05 7.09
N SER A 377 25.10 14.19 7.08
CA SER A 377 25.08 15.07 5.91
C SER A 377 26.51 15.59 5.70
N LEU A 378 27.17 15.11 4.64
CA LEU A 378 28.42 15.66 4.16
C LEU A 378 28.22 17.13 3.76
N PRO A 379 29.16 18.03 4.10
CA PRO A 379 29.05 19.44 3.80
C PRO A 379 29.21 19.68 2.28
N ALA A 380 28.19 20.27 1.68
CA ALA A 380 28.22 20.78 0.31
C ALA A 380 28.99 22.11 0.27
N ALA A 381 30.31 22.05 0.18
CA ALA A 381 31.15 23.20 -0.13
C ALA A 381 32.34 22.75 -0.98
N ALA A 382 32.21 22.87 -2.30
CA ALA A 382 33.27 23.11 -3.29
C ALA A 382 32.85 22.58 -4.68
N LEU A 383 32.07 23.35 -5.44
CA LEU A 383 32.22 23.37 -6.89
C LEU A 383 32.00 24.80 -7.37
N THR A 384 33.12 25.39 -7.74
CA THR A 384 33.34 26.75 -8.23
C THR A 384 32.85 26.93 -9.66
N ASN A 385 32.26 28.11 -9.89
CA ASN A 385 32.34 28.95 -11.09
C ASN A 385 33.15 28.41 -12.27
N GLU A 386 32.46 27.97 -13.31
CA GLU A 386 32.90 28.08 -14.71
C GLU A 386 31.72 27.74 -15.61
N ASN A 387 31.05 28.77 -16.16
CA ASN A 387 30.29 28.77 -17.43
C ASN A 387 29.29 29.94 -17.48
N LEU A 388 29.80 31.16 -17.33
CA LEU A 388 29.04 32.38 -17.58
C LEU A 388 29.85 33.27 -18.52
N GLN A 389 30.11 32.75 -19.73
CA GLN A 389 30.55 33.53 -20.86
C GLN A 389 30.41 32.71 -22.15
N ARG A 390 29.23 32.77 -22.76
CA ARG A 390 29.00 32.75 -24.21
C ARG A 390 27.51 32.70 -24.48
N ARG A 391 27.06 33.56 -25.40
CA ARG A 391 25.71 33.72 -25.97
C ARG A 391 24.84 34.81 -25.32
N GLU A 392 25.37 36.04 -25.37
CA GLU A 392 24.56 37.15 -25.84
C GLU A 392 24.86 37.27 -27.34
N ASP A 393 23.85 37.06 -28.18
CA ASP A 393 23.70 37.57 -29.55
C ASP A 393 22.55 36.79 -30.21
N GLU A 394 21.35 37.38 -30.20
CA GLU A 394 20.35 37.38 -31.28
C GLU A 394 19.00 37.85 -30.74
N ALA A 395 18.82 39.17 -30.74
CA ALA A 395 17.53 39.81 -30.64
C ALA A 395 16.98 40.05 -32.06
N GLN A 396 15.79 39.51 -32.36
CA GLN A 396 14.89 40.11 -33.34
C GLN A 396 13.42 40.04 -32.87
N PRO A 397 12.61 41.07 -33.16
CA PRO A 397 11.27 41.23 -32.59
C PRO A 397 10.20 40.64 -33.50
N VAL A 398 9.30 39.82 -32.94
CA VAL A 398 8.08 39.37 -33.65
C VAL A 398 6.84 40.03 -33.05
N SER A 399 6.41 41.10 -33.71
CA SER A 399 5.03 41.38 -34.13
C SER A 399 3.88 40.93 -33.21
N ASN A 400 3.31 41.92 -32.50
CA ASN A 400 1.95 41.92 -31.96
C ASN A 400 0.90 41.49 -32.98
N ARG A 401 0.24 40.35 -32.76
CA ARG A 401 -0.99 39.96 -33.47
C ARG A 401 -2.18 39.98 -32.52
N ARG A 402 -3.04 40.99 -32.71
CA ARG A 402 -4.37 41.12 -32.12
C ARG A 402 -5.21 39.89 -32.44
N VAL A 403 -5.78 39.25 -31.43
CA VAL A 403 -6.83 38.24 -31.57
C VAL A 403 -8.19 38.91 -31.35
N PRO A 404 -9.19 38.67 -32.21
CA PRO A 404 -10.50 39.30 -32.11
C PRO A 404 -11.37 38.63 -31.03
N VAL A 405 -12.09 39.48 -30.31
CA VAL A 405 -13.20 39.14 -29.42
C VAL A 405 -14.32 38.51 -30.26
N MET A 406 -14.65 37.24 -30.01
CA MET A 406 -15.85 36.60 -30.56
C MET A 406 -16.93 36.45 -29.48
N ARG A 407 -18.04 37.15 -29.71
CA ARG A 407 -19.28 37.07 -28.93
C ARG A 407 -20.04 35.77 -29.20
N HIS A 408 -20.68 35.28 -28.14
CA HIS A 408 -21.88 34.44 -28.04
C HIS A 408 -22.18 33.38 -29.12
N ARG A 409 -22.25 32.12 -28.65
CA ARG A 409 -23.34 31.22 -29.06
C ARG A 409 -23.83 30.38 -27.89
N ARG A 410 -25.08 30.63 -27.48
CA ARG A 410 -25.90 29.70 -26.70
C ARG A 410 -26.11 28.45 -27.55
N SER A 411 -25.78 27.29 -27.01
CA SER A 411 -26.23 26.00 -27.56
C SER A 411 -26.96 25.24 -26.47
N SER A 412 -28.23 25.01 -26.79
CA SER A 412 -29.26 24.25 -26.12
C SER A 412 -28.85 22.82 -25.79
N SER A 413 -29.27 22.38 -24.61
CA SER A 413 -29.35 21.02 -24.14
C SER A 413 -30.25 20.16 -25.04
N THR A 414 -29.73 19.07 -25.58
CA THR A 414 -30.52 17.93 -26.07
C THR A 414 -30.24 16.73 -25.19
N THR A 415 -31.24 16.38 -24.38
CA THR A 415 -31.36 15.16 -23.59
C THR A 415 -31.52 13.95 -24.52
N THR A 416 -30.45 13.16 -24.67
CA THR A 416 -30.55 11.80 -25.23
C THR A 416 -30.87 10.82 -24.10
N THR A 417 -32.13 10.39 -24.06
CA THR A 417 -32.62 9.27 -23.25
C THR A 417 -32.07 7.97 -23.83
N GLY A 418 -30.96 7.48 -23.27
CA GLY A 418 -30.46 6.14 -23.52
C GLY A 418 -31.38 5.10 -22.89
N LYS A 419 -32.21 4.44 -23.71
CA LYS A 419 -32.90 3.20 -23.34
C LYS A 419 -31.85 2.09 -23.23
N SER A 420 -31.52 1.68 -22.00
CA SER A 420 -30.81 0.44 -21.75
C SER A 420 -31.76 -0.73 -22.04
N HIS A 421 -31.50 -1.46 -23.12
CA HIS A 421 -32.07 -2.78 -23.32
C HIS A 421 -31.40 -3.74 -22.32
N GLY A 422 -32.03 -3.90 -21.15
CA GLY A 422 -31.70 -4.99 -20.24
C GLY A 422 -31.97 -6.32 -20.94
N LEU A 423 -30.91 -7.11 -21.11
CA LEU A 423 -31.04 -8.50 -21.54
C LEU A 423 -31.91 -9.24 -20.51
N SER A 424 -32.99 -9.85 -21.01
CA SER A 424 -33.92 -10.62 -20.17
C SER A 424 -33.16 -11.77 -19.50
N VAL A 425 -33.50 -12.08 -18.25
CA VAL A 425 -32.98 -13.25 -17.52
C VAL A 425 -33.17 -14.54 -18.34
N ALA A 426 -34.22 -14.61 -19.16
CA ALA A 426 -34.47 -15.73 -20.07
C ALA A 426 -33.41 -15.87 -21.18
N ASP A 427 -32.84 -14.75 -21.66
CA ASP A 427 -31.77 -14.77 -22.68
C ASP A 427 -30.42 -15.18 -22.09
N LEU A 428 -30.18 -14.85 -20.81
CA LEU A 428 -29.01 -15.33 -20.07
C LEU A 428 -29.09 -16.83 -19.79
N GLN A 429 -30.27 -17.34 -19.40
CA GLN A 429 -30.48 -18.78 -19.16
C GLN A 429 -30.28 -19.60 -20.45
N ARG A 430 -30.81 -19.12 -21.59
CA ARG A 430 -30.60 -19.78 -22.89
C ARG A 430 -29.13 -19.82 -23.32
N ARG A 431 -28.36 -18.77 -23.01
CA ARG A 431 -26.92 -18.74 -23.28
C ARG A 431 -26.13 -19.72 -22.41
N ILE A 432 -26.57 -19.96 -21.17
CA ILE A 432 -25.92 -20.92 -20.27
C ILE A 432 -26.17 -22.36 -20.73
N GLU A 433 -27.37 -22.69 -21.20
CA GLU A 433 -27.66 -24.02 -21.76
C GLU A 433 -26.84 -24.34 -23.01
N VAL A 434 -26.73 -23.38 -23.94
CA VAL A 434 -25.90 -23.55 -25.15
C VAL A 434 -24.41 -23.76 -24.82
N LEU A 435 -23.92 -23.19 -23.72
CA LEU A 435 -22.55 -23.39 -23.29
C LEU A 435 -22.32 -24.75 -22.62
N LYS A 436 -23.32 -25.28 -21.90
CA LYS A 436 -23.27 -26.63 -21.32
C LYS A 436 -23.24 -27.71 -22.41
N ASP A 437 -24.05 -27.55 -23.45
CA ASP A 437 -24.06 -28.51 -24.57
C ASP A 437 -22.72 -28.52 -25.32
N LYS A 438 -22.12 -27.34 -25.54
CA LYS A 438 -20.78 -27.26 -26.16
C LYS A 438 -19.67 -27.88 -25.30
N GLN A 439 -19.81 -27.83 -23.98
CA GLN A 439 -18.83 -28.41 -23.06
C GLN A 439 -18.92 -29.94 -23.07
N ASN A 440 -20.13 -30.49 -23.16
CA ASN A 440 -20.32 -31.94 -23.28
C ASN A 440 -19.80 -32.50 -24.61
N THR A 441 -20.00 -31.77 -25.73
CA THR A 441 -19.46 -32.21 -27.03
C THR A 441 -17.93 -32.22 -27.07
N LEU A 442 -17.26 -31.33 -26.33
CA LEU A 442 -15.80 -31.30 -26.26
C LEU A 442 -15.22 -32.44 -25.40
N VAL A 443 -15.97 -32.96 -24.44
CA VAL A 443 -15.56 -34.12 -23.63
C VAL A 443 -15.69 -35.41 -24.43
N GLU A 444 -16.74 -35.55 -25.24
CA GLU A 444 -16.92 -36.71 -26.13
C GLU A 444 -15.91 -36.74 -27.29
N GLU A 445 -15.45 -35.61 -27.81
CA GLU A 445 -14.39 -35.57 -28.83
C GLU A 445 -12.98 -35.86 -28.26
N SER A 446 -12.84 -35.87 -26.93
CA SER A 446 -11.56 -36.10 -26.24
C SER A 446 -11.41 -37.51 -25.64
N SER A 447 -12.42 -38.36 -25.80
CA SER A 447 -12.45 -39.77 -25.36
C SER A 447 -12.41 -40.70 -26.57
#